data_AF-A0A0D0CL53-F1
#
_entry.id   AF-A0A0D0CL53-F1
#
_cell.length_a   1.000
_cell.length_b   1.000
_cell.length_c   1.000
_cell.angle_alpha   90.00
_cell.angle_beta   90.00
_cell.angle_gamma   90.00
#
_symmetry.space_group_name_H-M   'P 1'
#
loop_
_entity.id
_entity.type
_entity.pdbx_description
1 polymer ?
#
loop_
_entity_poly.entity_id
_entity_poly.type
_entity_poly.pdbx_seq_one_letter_code
_entity_poly.pdbx_strand_id
1 'polypeptide(L)'
;IEVALEATDFAAAKGAHMGKRGTAQEIGTISDRRRKYYLSDLLSLGFRHIQWDGRMPIPIIDPIGRIVAVLAGQPTSAGYDMELMQAFEAFMAEGDSNGLTTTALNGDHPRGSFPAFNRGYTMGMGSPNPVVLKSGNMTDTLNRLVGHSAVKRMAYYHNAAFELWAPRVYAEYQNMHQKLHQHLPHLPENFKGGVFAAAAFNFG
;
A
#
# COMPACT_ATOMS: atom_id res chain seq x y z
N ILE A 1 -0.36 1.41 -21.17
CA ILE A 1 -1.51 0.54 -21.52
C ILE A 1 -2.76 1.38 -21.39
N GLU A 2 -3.51 1.54 -22.47
CA GLU A 2 -4.77 2.26 -22.45
C GLU A 2 -5.92 1.34 -22.01
N VAL A 3 -6.81 1.84 -21.16
CA VAL A 3 -8.04 1.17 -20.74
C VAL A 3 -9.24 1.93 -21.28
N ALA A 4 -10.29 1.20 -21.68
CA ALA A 4 -11.54 1.77 -22.20
C ALA A 4 -12.46 2.22 -21.05
N LEU A 5 -11.92 2.98 -20.10
CA LEU A 5 -12.64 3.48 -18.95
C LEU A 5 -12.10 4.84 -18.54
N GLU A 6 -12.97 5.85 -18.44
CA GLU A 6 -12.60 7.17 -17.95
C GLU A 6 -12.60 7.18 -16.42
N ALA A 7 -11.48 7.57 -15.81
CA ALA A 7 -11.33 7.48 -14.35
C ALA A 7 -12.40 8.28 -13.58
N THR A 8 -12.84 9.39 -14.16
CA THR A 8 -13.83 10.33 -13.62
C THR A 8 -15.25 9.77 -13.58
N ASP A 9 -15.51 8.65 -14.24
CA ASP A 9 -16.80 7.97 -14.15
C ASP A 9 -17.02 7.33 -12.79
N PHE A 10 -15.94 6.95 -12.10
CA PHE A 10 -16.04 6.36 -10.77
C PHE A 10 -16.38 7.40 -9.70
N ALA A 11 -17.36 7.08 -8.86
CA ALA A 11 -17.71 7.88 -7.69
C ALA A 11 -16.51 8.13 -6.76
N ALA A 12 -15.59 7.16 -6.63
CA ALA A 12 -14.37 7.29 -5.85
C ALA A 12 -13.39 8.34 -6.42
N ALA A 13 -13.42 8.60 -7.73
CA ALA A 13 -12.60 9.65 -8.34
C ALA A 13 -13.20 11.05 -8.15
N LYS A 14 -14.50 11.14 -7.82
CA LYS A 14 -15.20 12.42 -7.55
C LYS A 14 -14.96 12.96 -6.14
N GLY A 15 -14.45 12.13 -5.23
CA GLY A 15 -14.08 12.56 -3.88
C GLY A 15 -12.89 11.77 -3.36
N ALA A 16 -11.77 12.46 -3.10
CA ALA A 16 -10.52 11.86 -2.62
C ALA A 16 -10.65 11.03 -1.32
N HIS A 17 -11.80 11.12 -0.62
CA HIS A 17 -12.04 10.49 0.68
C HIS A 17 -13.26 9.57 0.77
N MET A 18 -14.10 9.43 -0.26
CA MET A 18 -15.38 8.69 -0.12
C MET A 18 -15.70 7.78 -1.30
N GLY A 19 -15.15 6.56 -1.29
CA GLY A 19 -15.87 5.44 -1.86
C GLY A 19 -16.96 5.01 -0.87
N LYS A 20 -18.24 5.25 -1.18
CA LYS A 20 -19.32 4.60 -0.41
C LYS A 20 -19.12 3.09 -0.53
N ARG A 21 -19.14 2.39 0.60
CA ARG A 21 -19.13 0.93 0.59
C ARG A 21 -20.37 0.49 -0.19
N GLY A 22 -20.19 -0.34 -1.23
CA GLY A 22 -21.31 -0.86 -2.00
C GLY A 22 -22.35 -1.54 -1.10
N THR A 23 -23.59 -1.64 -1.58
CA THR A 23 -24.66 -2.34 -0.88
C THR A 23 -24.38 -3.84 -0.81
N ALA A 24 -25.02 -4.56 0.11
CA ALA A 24 -24.89 -6.01 0.17
C ALA A 24 -25.32 -6.71 -1.14
N GLN A 25 -26.27 -6.11 -1.88
CA GLN A 25 -26.69 -6.56 -3.21
C GLN A 25 -25.61 -6.33 -4.27
N GLU A 26 -24.89 -5.22 -4.22
CA GLU A 26 -23.80 -4.91 -5.16
C GLU A 26 -22.54 -5.75 -4.89
N ILE A 27 -22.23 -6.01 -3.62
CA ILE A 27 -20.98 -6.69 -3.21
C ILE A 27 -21.11 -8.23 -3.25
N GLY A 28 -22.33 -8.76 -3.19
CA GLY A 28 -22.60 -10.19 -3.18
C GLY A 28 -22.38 -10.88 -1.82
N THR A 29 -22.54 -12.20 -1.81
CA THR A 29 -22.45 -13.00 -0.59
C THR A 29 -21.02 -13.10 -0.06
N ILE A 30 -20.83 -13.63 1.16
CA ILE A 30 -19.50 -13.93 1.68
C ILE A 30 -18.79 -14.97 0.79
N SER A 31 -19.55 -15.93 0.26
CA SER A 31 -19.02 -16.96 -0.65
C SER A 31 -18.51 -16.32 -1.94
N ASP A 32 -19.27 -15.40 -2.54
CA ASP A 32 -18.88 -14.71 -3.78
C ASP A 32 -17.59 -13.92 -3.60
N ARG A 33 -17.45 -13.24 -2.45
CA ARG A 33 -16.24 -12.48 -2.09
C ARG A 33 -15.02 -13.33 -1.81
N ARG A 34 -15.21 -14.59 -1.40
CA ARG A 34 -14.12 -15.53 -1.09
C ARG A 34 -13.80 -16.48 -2.25
N ARG A 35 -14.53 -16.36 -3.36
CA ARG A 35 -14.29 -17.17 -4.55
C ARG A 35 -12.88 -16.91 -5.07
N LYS A 36 -12.12 -18.00 -5.24
CA LYS A 36 -10.83 -17.96 -5.93
C LYS A 36 -11.08 -18.08 -7.43
N TYR A 37 -10.35 -17.30 -8.20
CA TYR A 37 -10.39 -17.32 -9.66
C TYR A 37 -9.05 -17.82 -10.19
N TYR A 38 -9.10 -18.72 -11.16
CA TYR A 38 -7.96 -19.01 -12.01
C TYR A 38 -7.83 -17.91 -13.07
N LEU A 39 -6.64 -17.81 -13.69
CA LEU A 39 -6.42 -16.85 -14.77
C LEU A 39 -7.43 -17.05 -15.91
N SER A 40 -7.74 -18.29 -16.28
CA SER A 40 -8.74 -18.62 -17.30
C SER A 40 -10.13 -18.07 -16.96
N ASP A 41 -10.52 -18.11 -15.68
CA ASP A 41 -11.81 -17.59 -15.22
C ASP A 41 -11.84 -16.07 -15.44
N LEU A 42 -10.79 -15.35 -15.04
CA LEU A 42 -10.71 -13.90 -15.21
C LEU A 42 -10.72 -13.50 -16.69
N LEU A 43 -9.96 -14.21 -17.53
CA LEU A 43 -9.97 -13.98 -18.97
C LEU A 43 -11.37 -14.20 -19.57
N SER A 44 -12.09 -15.24 -19.13
CA SER A 44 -13.48 -15.51 -19.56
C SER A 44 -14.46 -14.42 -19.13
N LEU A 45 -14.17 -13.72 -18.02
CA LEU A 45 -14.93 -12.56 -17.53
C LEU A 45 -14.56 -11.25 -18.23
N GLY A 46 -13.67 -11.29 -19.23
CA GLY A 46 -13.25 -10.12 -20.01
C GLY A 46 -12.11 -9.32 -19.37
N PHE A 47 -11.48 -9.83 -18.31
CA PHE A 47 -10.26 -9.19 -17.80
C PHE A 47 -9.11 -9.35 -18.79
N ARG A 48 -8.23 -8.35 -18.80
CA ARG A 48 -6.98 -8.39 -19.57
C ARG A 48 -5.82 -8.76 -18.65
N HIS A 49 -5.07 -9.79 -19.04
CA HIS A 49 -3.79 -10.09 -18.40
C HIS A 49 -2.70 -9.17 -18.94
N ILE A 50 -2.05 -8.42 -18.06
CA ILE A 50 -0.86 -7.64 -18.38
C ILE A 50 0.34 -8.48 -17.96
N GLN A 51 1.03 -9.08 -18.94
CA GLN A 51 2.31 -9.72 -18.67
C GLN A 51 3.34 -8.64 -18.31
N TRP A 52 3.98 -8.81 -17.16
CA TRP A 52 4.91 -7.84 -16.64
C TRP A 52 6.10 -8.55 -15.99
N ASP A 53 7.30 -8.07 -16.29
CA ASP A 53 8.56 -8.61 -15.79
C ASP A 53 8.93 -8.10 -14.38
N GLY A 54 8.12 -7.16 -13.84
CA GLY A 54 8.39 -6.50 -12.57
C GLY A 54 9.49 -5.44 -12.64
N ARG A 55 10.06 -5.17 -13.82
CA ARG A 55 11.23 -4.29 -13.99
C ARG A 55 10.90 -3.01 -14.72
N MET A 56 10.28 -3.13 -15.89
CA MET A 56 9.98 -1.99 -16.74
C MET A 56 8.69 -1.32 -16.28
N PRO A 57 8.65 0.00 -16.05
CA PRO A 57 7.42 0.65 -15.66
C PRO A 57 6.35 0.55 -16.76
N ILE A 58 5.12 0.24 -16.37
CA ILE A 58 3.97 0.22 -17.28
C ILE A 58 2.88 1.16 -16.72
N PRO A 59 2.72 2.38 -17.27
CA PRO A 59 1.60 3.24 -16.92
C PRO A 59 0.32 2.69 -17.53
N ILE A 60 -0.76 2.72 -16.77
CA ILE A 60 -2.13 2.42 -17.19
C ILE A 60 -2.85 3.76 -17.31
N ILE A 61 -3.34 4.06 -18.51
CA ILE A 61 -3.92 5.36 -18.88
C ILE A 61 -5.40 5.22 -19.26
N ASP A 62 -6.21 6.20 -18.86
CA ASP A 62 -7.59 6.33 -19.32
C ASP A 62 -7.67 6.89 -20.76
N PRO A 63 -8.84 6.89 -21.42
CA PRO A 63 -9.00 7.34 -22.81
C PRO A 63 -8.65 8.82 -23.07
N ILE A 64 -8.51 9.62 -22.01
CA ILE A 64 -8.13 11.03 -22.12
C ILE A 64 -6.70 11.30 -21.65
N GLY A 65 -5.91 10.23 -21.48
CA GLY A 65 -4.48 10.27 -21.25
C GLY A 65 -4.05 10.44 -19.79
N ARG A 66 -4.95 10.30 -18.82
CA ARG A 66 -4.58 10.35 -17.39
C ARG A 66 -4.02 9.02 -16.94
N ILE A 67 -2.94 9.06 -16.16
CA ILE A 67 -2.40 7.88 -15.49
C ILE A 67 -3.30 7.52 -14.31
N VAL A 68 -3.94 6.34 -14.37
CA VAL A 68 -4.86 5.84 -13.33
C VAL A 68 -4.21 4.81 -12.41
N ALA A 69 -3.19 4.13 -12.90
CA ALA A 69 -2.37 3.18 -12.16
C ALA A 69 -1.01 3.03 -12.84
N VAL A 70 0.01 2.60 -12.09
CA VAL A 70 1.33 2.31 -12.65
C VAL A 70 1.86 1.03 -12.04
N LEU A 71 2.30 0.11 -12.89
CA LEU A 71 3.21 -0.95 -12.48
C LEU A 71 4.61 -0.32 -12.44
N ALA A 72 5.06 0.14 -11.28
CA ALA A 72 6.18 1.08 -11.17
C ALA A 72 7.55 0.51 -11.59
N GLY A 73 7.73 -0.80 -11.47
CA GLY A 73 8.95 -1.52 -11.83
C GLY A 73 9.87 -1.69 -10.64
N GLN A 74 11.15 -1.61 -10.93
CA GLN A 74 12.20 -1.53 -9.93
C GLN A 74 13.26 -0.48 -10.34
N PRO A 75 14.09 0.01 -9.41
CA PRO A 75 15.26 0.81 -9.75
C PRO A 75 16.19 0.09 -10.76
N THR A 76 16.88 0.87 -11.59
CA THR A 76 17.89 0.34 -12.52
C THR A 76 19.19 -0.08 -11.83
N SER A 77 19.36 0.23 -10.55
CA SER A 77 20.54 -0.17 -9.78
C SER A 77 20.59 -1.70 -9.65
N ALA A 78 21.76 -2.28 -9.95
CA ALA A 78 22.00 -3.69 -9.71
C ALA A 78 21.78 -4.07 -8.24
N GLY A 79 21.23 -5.27 -8.00
CA GLY A 79 21.06 -5.83 -6.66
C GLY A 79 19.76 -5.45 -5.94
N TYR A 80 18.84 -4.69 -6.55
CA TYR A 80 17.57 -4.37 -5.90
C TYR A 80 16.73 -5.62 -5.60
N ASP A 81 16.80 -6.64 -6.45
CA ASP A 81 16.21 -7.97 -6.21
C ASP A 81 16.77 -8.64 -4.96
N MET A 82 18.10 -8.57 -4.76
CA MET A 82 18.73 -9.04 -3.53
C MET A 82 18.29 -8.24 -2.31
N GLU A 83 18.16 -6.92 -2.43
CA GLU A 83 17.64 -6.06 -1.37
C GLU A 83 16.18 -6.43 -1.03
N LEU A 84 15.33 -6.73 -2.02
CA LEU A 84 13.97 -7.20 -1.75
C LEU A 84 13.94 -8.55 -1.03
N MET A 85 14.84 -9.48 -1.39
CA MET A 85 14.99 -10.74 -0.66
C MET A 85 15.45 -10.53 0.78
N GLN A 86 16.40 -9.61 1.03
CA GLN A 86 16.81 -9.26 2.40
C GLN A 86 15.66 -8.62 3.20
N ALA A 87 14.82 -7.81 2.56
CA ALA A 87 13.63 -7.28 3.22
C ALA A 87 12.66 -8.41 3.57
N PHE A 88 12.42 -9.36 2.65
CA PHE A 88 11.60 -10.54 2.91
C PHE A 88 12.13 -11.37 4.07
N GLU A 89 13.43 -11.70 4.08
CA GLU A 89 14.09 -12.44 5.16
C GLU A 89 13.97 -11.72 6.51
N ALA A 90 14.12 -10.39 6.53
CA ALA A 90 13.94 -9.59 7.74
C ALA A 90 12.49 -9.67 8.27
N PHE A 91 11.49 -9.61 7.39
CA PHE A 91 10.09 -9.77 7.79
C PHE A 91 9.83 -11.18 8.34
N MET A 92 10.34 -12.22 7.70
CA MET A 92 10.19 -13.59 8.16
C MET A 92 10.86 -13.81 9.52
N ALA A 93 12.11 -13.37 9.69
CA ALA A 93 12.84 -13.51 10.94
C ALA A 93 12.16 -12.77 12.11
N GLU A 94 11.70 -11.55 11.88
CA GLU A 94 10.95 -10.79 12.87
C GLU A 94 9.61 -11.45 13.17
N GLY A 95 8.91 -11.96 12.16
CA GLY A 95 7.66 -12.70 12.32
C GLY A 95 7.83 -13.95 13.19
N ASP A 96 8.81 -14.79 12.85
CA ASP A 96 9.14 -16.01 13.58
C ASP A 96 9.53 -15.71 15.04
N SER A 97 10.37 -14.69 15.26
CA SER A 97 10.79 -14.29 16.62
C SER A 97 9.63 -13.82 17.51
N ASN A 98 8.55 -13.33 16.89
CA ASN A 98 7.34 -12.89 17.57
C ASN A 98 6.24 -13.97 17.58
N GLY A 99 6.56 -15.19 17.13
CA GLY A 99 5.61 -16.30 17.08
C GLY A 99 4.42 -16.04 16.15
N LEU A 100 4.62 -15.22 15.11
CA LEU A 100 3.58 -14.98 14.12
C LEU A 100 3.37 -16.25 13.29
N THR A 101 2.11 -16.63 13.10
CA THR A 101 1.75 -17.75 12.22
C THR A 101 1.34 -17.22 10.85
N THR A 102 1.24 -18.10 9.85
CA THR A 102 0.71 -17.76 8.52
C THR A 102 -0.79 -17.45 8.52
N THR A 103 -1.43 -17.36 9.69
CA THR A 103 -2.86 -17.07 9.84
C THR A 103 -3.06 -15.82 10.67
N ALA A 104 -4.07 -15.03 10.32
CA ALA A 104 -4.34 -13.78 11.03
C ALA A 104 -4.69 -14.03 12.50
N LEU A 105 -4.02 -13.31 13.42
CA LEU A 105 -4.22 -13.41 14.88
C LEU A 105 -5.68 -13.16 15.33
N ASN A 106 -6.46 -12.42 14.54
CA ASN A 106 -7.85 -12.02 14.83
C ASN A 106 -8.87 -12.61 13.84
N GLY A 107 -8.53 -13.72 13.17
CA GLY A 107 -9.36 -14.35 12.14
C GLY A 107 -9.23 -13.72 10.75
N ASP A 108 -9.85 -14.35 9.76
CA ASP A 108 -9.72 -13.95 8.34
C ASP A 108 -10.14 -12.50 8.11
N HIS A 109 -9.17 -11.64 7.79
CA HIS A 109 -9.42 -10.28 7.36
C HIS A 109 -9.81 -10.28 5.86
N PRO A 110 -10.67 -9.35 5.38
CA PRO A 110 -10.99 -9.23 3.95
C PRO A 110 -9.80 -9.06 3.00
N ARG A 111 -8.61 -8.71 3.54
CA ARG A 111 -7.37 -8.53 2.78
C ARG A 111 -6.47 -9.78 2.76
N GLY A 112 -6.87 -10.85 3.44
CA GLY A 112 -6.11 -12.09 3.57
C GLY A 112 -6.02 -12.56 5.01
N SER A 113 -5.65 -13.84 5.18
CA SER A 113 -5.43 -14.45 6.49
C SER A 113 -3.94 -14.40 6.80
N PHE A 114 -3.44 -13.22 7.18
CA PHE A 114 -2.06 -13.05 7.62
C PHE A 114 -1.97 -11.98 8.72
N PRO A 115 -0.99 -12.05 9.62
CA PRO A 115 -0.73 -10.97 10.58
C PRO A 115 -0.34 -9.69 9.85
N ALA A 116 -0.99 -8.58 10.22
CA ALA A 116 -0.71 -7.27 9.66
C ALA A 116 -0.72 -6.21 10.77
N PHE A 117 0.29 -5.36 10.78
CA PHE A 117 0.46 -4.30 11.77
C PHE A 117 0.70 -2.97 11.08
N ASN A 118 0.17 -1.90 11.66
CA ASN A 118 0.36 -0.55 11.13
C ASN A 118 1.22 0.29 12.07
N ARG A 119 2.05 1.13 11.49
CA ARG A 119 2.82 2.18 12.17
C ARG A 119 2.47 3.53 11.56
N GLY A 120 2.57 4.58 12.37
CA GLY A 120 2.39 5.96 11.93
C GLY A 120 1.21 6.61 12.65
N TYR A 121 0.46 7.42 11.93
CA TYR A 121 -0.71 8.08 12.47
C TYR A 121 -1.84 8.12 11.44
N THR A 122 -3.06 8.26 11.94
CA THR A 122 -4.27 8.39 11.12
C THR A 122 -5.15 9.51 11.65
N MET A 123 -5.95 10.11 10.78
CA MET A 123 -6.99 11.06 11.14
C MET A 123 -8.29 10.61 10.45
N GLY A 124 -9.20 10.06 11.24
CA GLY A 124 -10.54 9.69 10.78
C GLY A 124 -11.56 10.79 11.08
N MET A 125 -12.74 10.69 10.46
CA MET A 125 -13.84 11.67 10.58
C MET A 125 -14.32 11.97 12.01
N GLY A 126 -14.02 11.09 12.99
CA GLY A 126 -14.46 11.25 14.37
C GLY A 126 -13.45 11.89 15.32
N SER A 127 -12.20 12.11 14.90
CA SER A 127 -11.15 12.69 15.75
C SER A 127 -10.70 14.05 15.20
N PRO A 128 -10.72 15.13 16.01
CA PRO A 128 -10.22 16.44 15.58
C PRO A 128 -8.68 16.49 15.48
N ASN A 129 -7.98 15.49 16.03
CA ASN A 129 -6.52 15.40 16.03
C ASN A 129 -6.04 14.07 15.43
N PRO A 130 -4.85 14.02 14.82
CA PRO A 130 -4.24 12.76 14.41
C PRO A 130 -4.03 11.84 15.61
N VAL A 131 -4.24 10.54 15.40
CA VAL A 131 -4.05 9.50 16.41
C VAL A 131 -2.91 8.59 15.96
N VAL A 132 -1.93 8.38 16.85
CA VAL A 132 -0.84 7.44 16.64
C VAL A 132 -1.38 6.01 16.62
N LEU A 133 -1.04 5.27 15.57
CA LEU A 133 -1.45 3.88 15.40
C LEU A 133 -0.72 3.01 16.43
N LYS A 134 -1.49 2.30 17.26
CA LYS A 134 -0.95 1.40 18.28
C LYS A 134 -0.70 0.03 17.67
N SER A 135 0.57 -0.38 17.61
CA SER A 135 0.98 -1.72 17.18
C SER A 135 1.19 -2.70 18.36
N GLY A 136 0.93 -2.26 19.60
CA GLY A 136 1.00 -3.11 20.78
C GLY A 136 2.40 -3.70 20.98
N ASN A 137 2.46 -5.01 21.21
CA ASN A 137 3.70 -5.77 21.36
C ASN A 137 4.61 -5.74 20.12
N MET A 138 4.11 -5.35 18.95
CA MET A 138 4.91 -5.28 17.73
C MET A 138 5.66 -3.96 17.54
N THR A 139 5.54 -2.99 18.47
CA THR A 139 6.17 -1.66 18.33
C THR A 139 7.67 -1.75 18.05
N ASP A 140 8.42 -2.55 18.81
CA ASP A 140 9.86 -2.67 18.65
C ASP A 140 10.25 -3.41 17.37
N THR A 141 9.47 -4.41 16.98
CA THR A 141 9.61 -5.11 15.70
C THR A 141 9.45 -4.15 14.52
N LEU A 142 8.41 -3.31 14.54
CA LEU A 142 8.20 -2.30 13.51
C LEU A 142 9.30 -1.22 13.52
N ASN A 143 9.90 -0.91 14.67
CA ASN A 143 11.09 -0.04 14.77
C ASN A 143 12.31 -0.66 14.10
N ARG A 144 12.58 -1.94 14.32
CA ARG A 144 13.69 -2.65 13.67
C ARG A 144 13.50 -2.75 12.16
N LEU A 145 12.30 -3.11 11.70
CA LEU A 145 11.99 -3.18 10.27
C LEU A 145 12.13 -1.83 9.58
N VAL A 146 11.61 -0.75 10.18
CA VAL A 146 11.81 0.62 9.67
C VAL A 146 13.29 1.01 9.61
N GLY A 147 14.09 0.55 10.57
CA GLY A 147 15.53 0.82 10.62
C GLY A 147 16.35 0.00 9.62
N HIS A 148 15.83 -1.14 9.16
CA HIS A 148 16.52 -2.08 8.28
C HIS A 148 16.83 -1.47 6.91
N SER A 149 18.06 -1.65 6.41
CA SER A 149 18.55 -1.02 5.17
C SER A 149 17.68 -1.38 3.96
N ALA A 150 17.39 -2.67 3.78
CA ALA A 150 16.58 -3.16 2.67
C ALA A 150 15.13 -2.64 2.69
N VAL A 151 14.53 -2.53 3.88
CA VAL A 151 13.15 -2.04 4.03
C VAL A 151 13.10 -0.53 3.75
N LYS A 152 14.09 0.25 4.22
CA LYS A 152 14.23 1.67 3.86
C LYS A 152 14.38 1.85 2.35
N ARG A 153 15.19 1.01 1.72
CA ARG A 153 15.40 1.05 0.26
C ARG A 153 14.10 0.80 -0.51
N MET A 154 13.30 -0.18 -0.09
CA MET A 154 11.96 -0.43 -0.62
C MET A 154 11.05 0.78 -0.43
N ALA A 155 10.99 1.36 0.77
CA ALA A 155 10.17 2.53 1.07
C ALA A 155 10.59 3.78 0.27
N TYR A 156 11.89 4.00 0.08
CA TYR A 156 12.41 5.11 -0.72
C TYR A 156 12.09 4.95 -2.20
N TYR A 157 12.16 3.73 -2.73
CA TYR A 157 11.71 3.49 -4.10
C TYR A 157 10.21 3.77 -4.25
N HIS A 158 9.37 3.32 -3.31
CA HIS A 158 7.95 3.63 -3.31
C HIS A 158 7.70 5.16 -3.30
N ASN A 159 8.42 5.89 -2.44
CA ASN A 159 8.31 7.34 -2.35
C ASN A 159 8.72 8.04 -3.66
N ALA A 160 9.84 7.62 -4.26
CA ALA A 160 10.32 8.15 -5.54
C ALA A 160 9.40 7.81 -6.72
N ALA A 161 8.82 6.60 -6.73
CA ALA A 161 7.82 6.21 -7.72
C ALA A 161 6.57 7.09 -7.60
N PHE A 162 6.11 7.38 -6.39
CA PHE A 162 4.97 8.26 -6.19
C PHE A 162 5.25 9.70 -6.65
N GLU A 163 6.43 10.23 -6.35
CA GLU A 163 6.89 11.54 -6.84
C GLU A 163 6.95 11.60 -8.37
N LEU A 164 7.52 10.58 -9.02
CA LEU A 164 7.65 10.51 -10.46
C LEU A 164 6.29 10.43 -11.17
N TRP A 165 5.41 9.56 -10.70
CA TRP A 165 4.17 9.22 -11.41
C TRP A 165 2.98 10.12 -11.04
N ALA A 166 3.03 10.78 -9.88
CA ALA A 166 1.98 11.69 -9.42
C ALA A 166 2.54 12.95 -8.72
N PRO A 167 3.41 13.73 -9.38
CA PRO A 167 4.21 14.80 -8.75
C PRO A 167 3.35 15.87 -8.05
N ARG A 168 2.18 16.21 -8.63
CA ARG A 168 1.25 17.16 -8.02
C ARG A 168 0.64 16.64 -6.72
N VAL A 169 0.29 15.35 -6.68
CA VAL A 169 -0.28 14.72 -5.47
C VAL A 169 0.82 14.53 -4.44
N TYR A 170 2.02 14.14 -4.87
CA TYR A 170 3.19 14.05 -4.01
C TYR A 170 3.52 15.39 -3.33
N ALA A 171 3.51 16.49 -4.08
CA ALA A 171 3.74 17.83 -3.52
C ALA A 171 2.73 18.20 -2.43
N GLU A 172 1.44 17.87 -2.62
CA GLU A 172 0.42 18.07 -1.58
C GLU A 172 0.69 17.20 -0.34
N TYR A 173 1.06 15.93 -0.53
CA TYR A 173 1.43 15.04 0.57
C TYR A 173 2.66 15.56 1.34
N GLN A 174 3.69 16.00 0.62
CA GLN A 174 4.91 16.56 1.21
C GLN A 174 4.60 17.84 2.01
N ASN A 175 3.84 18.77 1.43
CA ASN A 175 3.43 20.02 2.09
C ASN A 175 2.61 19.74 3.36
N MET A 176 1.63 18.83 3.27
CA MET A 176 0.81 18.45 4.42
C MET A 176 1.65 17.75 5.50
N HIS A 177 2.53 16.83 5.11
CA HIS A 177 3.40 16.11 6.02
C HIS A 177 4.34 17.06 6.79
N GLN A 178 4.94 18.03 6.11
CA GLN A 178 5.80 19.05 6.73
C GLN A 178 5.01 19.93 7.70
N LYS A 179 3.85 20.45 7.29
CA LYS A 179 2.98 21.25 8.15
C LYS A 179 2.56 20.47 9.40
N LEU A 180 2.17 19.21 9.26
CA LEU A 180 1.79 18.36 10.38
C LEU A 180 2.94 18.17 11.36
N HIS A 181 4.16 17.87 10.91
CA HIS A 181 5.30 17.66 11.81
C HIS A 181 5.82 18.97 12.44
N GLN A 182 5.62 20.12 11.79
CA GLN A 182 5.89 21.42 12.40
C GLN A 182 4.95 21.71 13.58
N HIS A 183 3.66 21.36 13.46
CA HIS A 183 2.67 21.61 14.50
C HIS A 183 2.60 20.50 15.56
N LEU A 184 2.89 19.26 15.15
CA LEU A 184 2.78 18.05 15.97
C LEU A 184 4.08 17.23 15.90
N PRO A 185 5.20 17.75 16.44
CA PRO A 185 6.52 17.12 16.33
C PRO A 185 6.63 15.78 17.08
N HIS A 186 5.63 15.42 17.87
CA HIS A 186 5.55 14.13 18.57
C HIS A 186 5.00 13.00 17.69
N LEU A 187 4.47 13.30 16.49
CA LEU A 187 4.00 12.27 15.57
C LEU A 187 5.19 11.43 15.07
N PRO A 188 5.05 10.11 14.95
CA PRO A 188 6.13 9.26 14.49
C PRO A 188 6.38 9.44 12.99
N GLU A 189 7.66 9.57 12.63
CA GLU A 189 8.10 9.43 11.24
C GLU A 189 8.28 7.95 10.91
N ASN A 190 7.75 7.51 9.76
CA ASN A 190 7.88 6.12 9.30
C ASN A 190 9.24 5.89 8.66
N PHE A 191 9.57 6.66 7.63
CA PHE A 191 10.87 6.59 6.95
C PHE A 191 11.32 8.03 6.70
N LYS A 192 12.58 8.33 7.05
CA LYS A 192 13.10 9.69 6.93
C LYS A 192 12.92 10.23 5.52
N GLY A 193 12.19 11.34 5.37
CA GLY A 193 11.93 11.98 4.06
C GLY A 193 10.80 11.34 3.24
N GLY A 194 10.08 10.36 3.78
CA GLY A 194 8.87 9.80 3.17
C GLY A 194 7.65 10.68 3.42
N VAL A 195 6.70 10.71 2.48
CA VAL A 195 5.51 11.58 2.59
C VAL A 195 4.28 10.91 3.21
N PHE A 196 4.36 9.62 3.53
CA PHE A 196 3.22 8.83 4.01
C PHE A 196 3.08 8.87 5.54
N ALA A 197 1.87 9.20 6.00
CA ALA A 197 1.50 9.26 7.42
C ALA A 197 1.53 7.90 8.12
N ALA A 198 1.28 6.81 7.39
CA ALA A 198 1.26 5.46 7.94
C ALA A 198 1.86 4.44 6.96
N ALA A 199 2.39 3.36 7.51
CA ALA A 199 2.88 2.20 6.79
C ALA A 199 2.24 0.92 7.37
N ALA A 200 1.82 0.03 6.47
CA ALA A 200 1.28 -1.28 6.82
C ALA A 200 2.37 -2.35 6.58
N PHE A 201 2.58 -3.22 7.57
CA PHE A 201 3.55 -4.30 7.57
C PHE A 201 2.78 -5.62 7.58
N ASN A 202 2.79 -6.33 6.46
CA ASN A 202 2.12 -7.62 6.29
C ASN A 202 3.15 -8.74 6.44
N PHE A 203 2.85 -9.74 7.27
CA PHE A 203 3.72 -10.89 7.56
C PHE A 203 3.09 -12.18 7.02
N GLY A 204 2.75 -12.22 5.72
CA GLY A 204 2.13 -13.37 5.07
C GLY A 204 2.53 -13.51 3.61
#